data_AF-A0A1I0GAJ3-F1
#
_entry.id   AF-A0A1I0GAJ3-F1
#
_cell.length_a   1.000
_cell.length_b   1.000
_cell.length_c   1.000
_cell.angle_alpha   90.00
_cell.angle_beta   90.00
_cell.angle_gamma   90.00
#
_symmetry.space_group_name_H-M   'P 1'
#
loop_
_entity.id
_entity.type
_entity.pdbx_description
1 polymer ?
#
loop_
_entity_poly.entity_id
_entity_poly.type
_entity_poly.pdbx_seq_one_letter_code
_entity_poly.pdbx_strand_id
1 'polypeptide(L)'
;MADDMECFDDLPERASNHVTEEKAETAFQKCLTESGLFILQRADRKDYGTDCEIEVVEDGRATNIRIHVQLKGTERALNADGSLSVEISRTNLNYLLMHPHSFYAAYHVPTATLRICLAEAVLRKYEHAGKNWTQQQSLTVNFTEDLTTERLGRLAELSSSATRAARNRRVEQSRAAPGDLIGLLRRAVPEVHVPDDPDSARQLLEHLLMGTKVSEHHL
;
A
#
# COMPACT_ATOMS: atom_id res chain seq x y z
N MET A 1 42.64 -10.51 -39.76
CA MET A 1 41.64 -11.54 -39.40
C MET A 1 41.35 -11.59 -37.89
N ALA A 2 41.56 -10.50 -37.15
CA ALA A 2 41.17 -10.39 -35.73
C ALA A 2 39.95 -9.46 -35.53
N ASP A 3 39.49 -8.81 -36.60
CA ASP A 3 38.47 -7.74 -36.61
C ASP A 3 37.06 -8.28 -36.95
N ASP A 4 36.97 -9.50 -37.50
CA ASP A 4 35.71 -10.15 -37.94
C ASP A 4 34.97 -10.88 -36.80
N MET A 5 35.53 -10.87 -35.59
CA MET A 5 35.02 -11.63 -34.45
C MET A 5 34.34 -10.74 -33.39
N GLU A 6 34.55 -9.42 -33.42
CA GLU A 6 33.93 -8.47 -32.48
C GLU A 6 32.40 -8.42 -32.60
N CYS A 7 31.82 -8.69 -33.79
CA CYS A 7 30.37 -8.70 -33.98
C CYS A 7 29.65 -9.85 -33.24
N PHE A 8 30.38 -10.90 -32.83
CA PHE A 8 29.84 -11.96 -31.99
C PHE A 8 29.82 -11.58 -30.50
N ASP A 9 30.52 -10.52 -30.12
CA ASP A 9 30.58 -9.98 -28.75
C ASP A 9 29.62 -8.79 -28.53
N ASP A 10 28.88 -8.37 -29.56
CA ASP A 10 27.76 -7.42 -29.50
C ASP A 10 26.55 -8.05 -28.79
N LEU A 11 26.67 -8.27 -27.49
CA LEU A 11 25.63 -8.83 -26.64
C LEU A 11 24.65 -7.73 -26.19
N PRO A 12 23.36 -8.04 -26.02
CA PRO A 12 22.39 -7.07 -25.53
C PRO A 12 22.81 -6.55 -24.15
N GLU A 13 22.99 -5.23 -24.04
CA GLU A 13 23.23 -4.59 -22.76
C GLU A 13 22.00 -4.76 -21.86
N ARG A 14 22.26 -5.16 -20.62
CA ARG A 14 21.22 -5.22 -19.61
C ARG A 14 20.85 -3.79 -19.23
N ALA A 15 19.70 -3.30 -19.70
CA ALA A 15 19.22 -1.97 -19.38
C ALA A 15 19.25 -1.73 -17.85
N SER A 16 19.84 -0.62 -17.42
CA SER A 16 20.02 -0.26 -16.00
C SER A 16 18.72 -0.28 -15.19
N ASN A 17 17.59 0.03 -15.84
CA ASN A 17 16.26 -0.05 -15.25
C ASN A 17 15.89 -1.49 -14.84
N HIS A 18 16.23 -2.50 -15.65
CA HIS A 18 15.96 -3.91 -15.31
C HIS A 18 16.80 -4.39 -14.13
N VAL A 19 18.03 -3.89 -13.99
CA VAL A 19 18.88 -4.20 -12.82
C VAL A 19 18.28 -3.59 -11.55
N THR A 20 17.78 -2.37 -11.66
CA THR A 20 17.17 -1.65 -10.54
C THR A 20 15.85 -2.27 -10.10
N GLU A 21 15.02 -2.71 -11.05
CA GLU A 21 13.78 -3.48 -10.80
C GLU A 21 14.09 -4.80 -10.08
N GLU A 22 15.04 -5.60 -10.58
CA GLU A 22 15.40 -6.88 -9.95
C GLU A 22 15.93 -6.71 -8.53
N LYS A 23 16.76 -5.67 -8.29
CA LYS A 23 17.25 -5.35 -6.94
C LYS A 23 16.10 -4.98 -6.01
N ALA A 24 15.15 -4.18 -6.48
CA ALA A 24 13.98 -3.80 -5.69
C ALA A 24 13.14 -5.04 -5.33
N GLU A 25 12.86 -5.90 -6.31
CA GLU A 25 12.09 -7.14 -6.11
C GLU A 25 12.77 -8.08 -5.11
N THR A 26 14.09 -8.25 -5.24
CA THR A 26 14.89 -9.09 -4.35
C THR A 26 14.88 -8.56 -2.92
N ALA A 27 15.10 -7.25 -2.75
CA ALA A 27 15.05 -6.61 -1.44
C ALA A 27 13.67 -6.75 -0.80
N PHE A 28 12.60 -6.54 -1.59
CA PHE A 28 11.23 -6.63 -1.11
C PHE A 28 10.89 -8.06 -0.66
N GLN A 29 11.19 -9.06 -1.49
CA GLN A 29 11.00 -10.48 -1.14
C GLN A 29 11.75 -10.85 0.14
N LYS A 30 13.00 -10.37 0.29
CA LYS A 30 13.79 -10.60 1.50
C LYS A 30 13.10 -10.02 2.74
N CYS A 31 12.65 -8.77 2.66
CA CYS A 31 11.93 -8.11 3.75
C CYS A 31 10.65 -8.87 4.16
N LEU A 32 9.86 -9.33 3.19
CA LEU A 32 8.67 -10.16 3.47
C LEU A 32 9.05 -11.47 4.17
N THR A 33 10.08 -12.14 3.68
CA THR A 33 10.56 -13.43 4.21
C THR A 33 11.06 -13.29 5.65
N GLU A 34 11.82 -12.22 5.93
CA GLU A 34 12.31 -11.90 7.27
C GLU A 34 11.16 -11.58 8.24
N SER A 35 10.07 -10.96 7.76
CA SER A 35 8.89 -10.70 8.59
C SER A 35 8.14 -11.98 8.97
N GLY A 36 8.05 -12.94 8.04
CA GLY A 36 7.21 -14.14 8.19
C GLY A 36 5.70 -13.88 8.20
N LEU A 37 5.27 -12.62 7.98
CA LEU A 37 3.87 -12.19 8.09
C LEU A 37 3.14 -12.16 6.74
N PHE A 38 3.87 -12.34 5.63
CA PHE A 38 3.33 -12.22 4.29
C PHE A 38 3.91 -13.28 3.35
N ILE A 39 3.07 -13.73 2.42
CA ILE A 39 3.46 -14.53 1.25
C ILE A 39 3.37 -13.63 0.02
N LEU A 40 4.41 -13.64 -0.81
CA LEU A 40 4.35 -12.95 -2.11
C LEU A 40 3.48 -13.77 -3.09
N GLN A 41 2.39 -13.18 -3.55
CA GLN A 41 1.50 -13.72 -4.57
C GLN A 41 1.81 -12.99 -5.89
N ARG A 42 2.61 -13.60 -6.76
CA ARG A 42 2.84 -13.05 -8.12
C ARG A 42 1.81 -13.66 -9.08
N ALA A 43 1.03 -12.82 -9.76
CA ALA A 43 0.30 -13.22 -10.95
C ALA A 43 1.18 -13.02 -12.18
N ASP A 44 1.22 -14.03 -13.05
CA ASP A 44 1.91 -13.98 -14.34
C ASP A 44 1.27 -12.90 -15.25
N ARG A 45 2.12 -12.05 -15.83
CA ARG A 45 1.88 -10.88 -16.71
C ARG A 45 1.52 -9.55 -16.05
N LYS A 46 2.44 -8.58 -16.25
CA LYS A 46 2.28 -7.11 -16.23
C LYS A 46 0.84 -6.67 -15.95
N ASP A 47 0.50 -6.58 -14.68
CA ASP A 47 -0.74 -5.97 -14.26
C ASP A 47 -0.63 -4.45 -14.49
N TYR A 48 -1.71 -3.81 -14.93
CA TYR A 48 -1.66 -2.45 -15.48
C TYR A 48 -1.32 -1.36 -14.45
N GLY A 49 -1.26 -1.72 -13.16
CA GLY A 49 -0.99 -0.77 -12.09
C GLY A 49 -0.54 -1.38 -10.77
N THR A 50 -0.09 -2.63 -10.73
CA THR A 50 0.53 -3.23 -9.54
C THR A 50 1.69 -4.14 -9.98
N ASP A 51 2.74 -4.24 -9.17
CA ASP A 51 3.87 -5.13 -9.48
C ASP A 51 3.72 -6.48 -8.79
N CYS A 52 3.06 -6.51 -7.62
CA CYS A 52 2.76 -7.75 -6.92
C CYS A 52 1.60 -7.61 -5.93
N GLU A 53 1.06 -8.76 -5.53
CA GLU A 53 0.16 -8.90 -4.38
C GLU A 53 0.92 -9.58 -3.24
N ILE A 54 0.65 -9.19 -2.01
CA ILE A 54 1.10 -9.91 -0.81
C ILE A 54 -0.12 -10.40 -0.03
N GLU A 55 -0.03 -11.61 0.51
CA GLU A 55 -1.08 -12.23 1.31
C GLU A 55 -0.65 -12.32 2.77
N VAL A 56 -1.50 -11.86 3.68
CA VAL A 56 -1.24 -11.96 5.13
C VAL A 56 -1.22 -13.42 5.58
N VAL A 57 -0.25 -13.77 6.42
CA VAL A 57 -0.14 -15.04 7.14
C VAL A 57 -0.43 -14.82 8.62
N GLU A 58 -1.34 -15.61 9.18
CA GLU A 58 -1.66 -15.60 10.62
C GLU A 58 -1.57 -17.03 11.16
N ASP A 59 -0.79 -17.23 12.23
CA ASP A 59 -0.57 -18.54 12.86
C ASP A 59 -0.16 -19.65 11.85
N GLY A 60 0.68 -19.28 10.87
CA GLY A 60 1.13 -20.18 9.81
C GLY A 60 0.06 -20.51 8.75
N ARG A 61 -1.08 -19.82 8.76
CA ARG A 61 -2.17 -20.01 7.79
C ARG A 61 -2.23 -18.83 6.82
N ALA A 62 -2.29 -19.16 5.54
CA ALA A 62 -2.61 -18.21 4.47
C ALA A 62 -4.08 -17.75 4.63
N THR A 63 -4.31 -16.44 4.70
CA THR A 63 -5.60 -15.85 5.10
C THR A 63 -6.48 -15.40 3.93
N ASN A 64 -5.90 -15.31 2.73
CA ASN A 64 -6.43 -14.66 1.55
C ASN A 64 -6.77 -13.16 1.75
N ILE A 65 -6.21 -12.52 2.78
CA ILE A 65 -6.21 -11.07 2.94
C ILE A 65 -5.06 -10.53 2.10
N ARG A 66 -5.39 -9.90 0.97
CA ARG A 66 -4.41 -9.47 -0.03
C ARG A 66 -4.22 -7.96 -0.02
N ILE A 67 -2.97 -7.54 -0.19
CA ILE A 67 -2.57 -6.14 -0.30
C ILE A 67 -1.82 -5.97 -1.62
N HIS A 68 -2.16 -4.94 -2.38
CA HIS A 68 -1.51 -4.66 -3.65
C HIS A 68 -0.33 -3.71 -3.45
N VAL A 69 0.76 -3.98 -4.16
CA VAL A 69 2.00 -3.23 -4.04
C VAL A 69 2.48 -2.77 -5.40
N GLN A 70 2.76 -1.48 -5.51
CA GLN A 70 3.55 -0.93 -6.61
C GLN A 70 4.97 -0.70 -6.12
N LEU A 71 5.92 -1.41 -6.71
CA LEU A 71 7.33 -1.36 -6.41
C LEU A 71 8.08 -0.44 -7.40
N LYS A 72 8.99 0.36 -6.88
CA LYS A 72 9.90 1.19 -7.69
C LYS A 72 11.31 1.09 -7.15
N GLY A 73 12.29 0.91 -8.02
CA GLY A 73 13.69 1.12 -7.66
C GLY A 73 14.17 2.48 -8.17
N THR A 74 15.09 3.12 -7.45
CA THR A 74 15.65 4.41 -7.85
C THR A 74 17.09 4.58 -7.38
N GLU A 75 17.91 5.18 -8.24
CA GLU A 75 19.29 5.59 -7.97
C GLU A 75 19.39 7.07 -7.59
N ARG A 76 18.27 7.81 -7.62
CA ARG A 76 18.24 9.22 -7.25
C ARG A 76 18.62 9.40 -5.78
N ALA A 77 19.41 10.43 -5.50
CA ALA A 77 19.73 10.82 -4.14
C ALA A 77 18.47 11.17 -3.32
N LEU A 78 18.57 10.96 -2.01
CA LEU A 78 17.57 11.42 -1.06
C LEU A 78 17.46 12.96 -1.07
N ASN A 79 16.29 13.45 -0.72
CA ASN A 79 16.03 14.86 -0.47
C ASN A 79 16.82 15.33 0.77
N ALA A 80 16.95 16.65 0.95
CA ALA A 80 17.68 17.24 2.09
C ALA A 80 17.08 16.87 3.46
N ASP A 81 15.78 16.57 3.52
CA ASP A 81 15.08 16.08 4.71
C ASP A 81 15.20 14.55 4.90
N GLY A 82 15.98 13.88 4.07
CA GLY A 82 16.17 12.43 4.08
C GLY A 82 15.05 11.65 3.39
N SER A 83 13.98 12.29 2.90
CA SER A 83 12.88 11.62 2.18
C SER A 83 13.29 11.21 0.77
N LEU A 84 12.52 10.30 0.15
CA LEU A 84 12.73 9.86 -1.23
C LEU A 84 11.54 10.27 -2.08
N SER A 85 11.78 10.86 -3.25
CA SER A 85 10.72 11.26 -4.18
C SER A 85 10.73 10.40 -5.44
N VAL A 86 9.61 9.73 -5.73
CA VAL A 86 9.43 8.91 -6.93
C VAL A 86 8.20 9.38 -7.69
N GLU A 87 8.34 9.53 -9.01
CA GLU A 87 7.23 9.85 -9.89
C GLU A 87 6.48 8.56 -10.29
N ILE A 88 5.15 8.61 -10.19
CA ILE A 88 4.25 7.52 -10.58
C ILE A 88 3.15 8.05 -11.49
N SER A 89 2.55 7.17 -12.31
CA SER A 89 1.35 7.54 -13.08
C SER A 89 0.21 7.87 -12.13
N ARG A 90 -0.50 8.97 -12.37
CA ARG A 90 -1.68 9.35 -11.56
C ARG A 90 -2.75 8.25 -11.58
N THR A 91 -2.89 7.50 -12.68
CA THR A 91 -3.83 6.36 -12.75
C THR A 91 -3.46 5.21 -11.82
N ASN A 92 -2.17 5.07 -11.47
CA ASN A 92 -1.70 4.03 -10.57
C ASN A 92 -2.24 4.21 -9.14
N LEU A 93 -2.41 5.46 -8.70
CA LEU A 93 -3.06 5.77 -7.43
C LEU A 93 -4.48 5.19 -7.38
N ASN A 94 -5.26 5.37 -8.45
CA ASN A 94 -6.61 4.82 -8.52
C ASN A 94 -6.62 3.28 -8.49
N TYR A 95 -5.63 2.64 -9.12
CA TYR A 95 -5.47 1.19 -9.08
C TYR A 95 -5.27 0.70 -7.64
N LEU A 96 -4.32 1.30 -6.90
CA LEU A 96 -4.07 0.92 -5.51
C LEU A 96 -5.25 1.26 -4.60
N LEU A 97 -5.96 2.37 -4.82
CA LEU A 97 -7.13 2.75 -4.02
C LEU A 97 -8.33 1.81 -4.17
N MET A 98 -8.34 0.90 -5.15
CA MET A 98 -9.37 -0.16 -5.23
C MET A 98 -9.25 -1.19 -4.10
N HIS A 99 -8.07 -1.29 -3.48
CA HIS A 99 -7.76 -2.27 -2.46
C HIS A 99 -7.26 -1.57 -1.20
N PRO A 100 -7.98 -1.64 -0.06
CA PRO A 100 -7.56 -1.01 1.19
C PRO A 100 -6.13 -1.40 1.58
N HIS A 101 -5.43 -0.48 2.21
CA HIS A 101 -4.06 -0.68 2.70
C HIS A 101 -2.99 -0.93 1.62
N SER A 102 -3.34 -0.88 0.33
CA SER A 102 -2.38 -0.97 -0.76
C SER A 102 -1.40 0.20 -0.76
N PHE A 103 -0.18 -0.07 -1.21
CA PHE A 103 0.93 0.85 -0.98
C PHE A 103 1.98 0.85 -2.08
N TYR A 104 2.75 1.92 -2.07
CA TYR A 104 3.97 2.05 -2.83
C TYR A 104 5.15 1.57 -1.99
N ALA A 105 6.01 0.74 -2.58
CA ALA A 105 7.30 0.39 -2.04
C ALA A 105 8.39 1.01 -2.92
N ALA A 106 9.39 1.66 -2.32
CA ALA A 106 10.51 2.23 -3.04
C ALA A 106 11.85 1.70 -2.52
N TYR A 107 12.63 1.07 -3.40
CA TYR A 107 13.99 0.63 -3.13
C TYR A 107 14.97 1.73 -3.53
N HIS A 108 15.73 2.24 -2.55
CA HIS A 108 16.79 3.20 -2.79
C HIS A 108 18.12 2.47 -2.97
N VAL A 109 18.60 2.42 -4.21
CA VAL A 109 19.79 1.65 -4.60
C VAL A 109 21.04 2.07 -3.81
N PRO A 110 21.34 3.36 -3.61
CA PRO A 110 22.57 3.78 -2.91
C PRO A 110 22.66 3.33 -1.45
N THR A 111 21.54 3.23 -0.73
CA THR A 111 21.51 2.80 0.68
C THR A 111 21.06 1.36 0.88
N ALA A 112 20.62 0.69 -0.19
CA ALA A 112 20.01 -0.64 -0.16
C ALA A 112 18.83 -0.76 0.82
N THR A 113 18.03 0.30 0.97
CA THR A 113 16.88 0.35 1.88
C THR A 113 15.55 0.39 1.12
N LEU A 114 14.52 -0.19 1.71
CA LEU A 114 13.13 -0.08 1.25
C LEU A 114 12.38 0.98 2.03
N ARG A 115 11.48 1.66 1.36
CA ARG A 115 10.55 2.62 1.94
C ARG A 115 9.12 2.36 1.55
N ILE A 116 8.19 2.85 2.35
CA ILE A 116 6.75 2.64 2.15
C ILE A 116 6.00 3.97 2.12
N CYS A 117 4.95 4.02 1.30
CA CYS A 117 3.94 5.07 1.35
C CYS A 117 2.58 4.48 0.97
N LEU A 118 1.59 4.56 1.87
CA LEU A 118 0.25 4.07 1.56
C LEU A 118 -0.43 4.92 0.49
N ALA A 119 -1.21 4.29 -0.39
CA ALA A 119 -1.97 5.00 -1.42
C ALA A 119 -2.89 6.07 -0.83
N GLU A 120 -3.53 5.79 0.31
CA GLU A 120 -4.39 6.74 1.01
C GLU A 120 -3.61 7.95 1.57
N ALA A 121 -2.36 7.77 1.98
CA ALA A 121 -1.52 8.87 2.43
C ALA A 121 -1.17 9.80 1.25
N VAL A 122 -0.92 9.22 0.07
CA VAL A 122 -0.75 9.98 -1.17
C VAL A 122 -2.03 10.75 -1.50
N LEU A 123 -3.20 10.10 -1.47
CA LEU A 123 -4.48 10.75 -1.69
C LEU A 123 -4.68 11.95 -0.74
N ARG A 124 -4.54 11.72 0.58
CA ARG A 124 -4.70 12.79 1.58
C ARG A 124 -3.77 13.97 1.31
N LYS A 125 -2.50 13.71 1.01
CA LYS A 125 -1.52 14.76 0.70
C LYS A 125 -1.97 15.62 -0.49
N TYR A 126 -2.47 14.99 -1.54
CA TYR A 126 -2.89 15.68 -2.75
C TYR A 126 -4.23 16.43 -2.59
N GLU A 127 -5.17 15.87 -1.82
CA GLU A 127 -6.40 16.56 -1.41
C GLU A 127 -6.10 17.81 -0.59
N HIS A 128 -5.23 17.71 0.42
CA HIS A 128 -4.85 18.85 1.25
C HIS A 128 -4.04 19.93 0.51
N ALA A 129 -3.28 19.54 -0.52
CA ALA A 129 -2.50 20.48 -1.31
C ALA A 129 -3.37 21.40 -2.20
N GLY A 130 -4.66 21.08 -2.40
CA GLY A 130 -5.63 21.95 -3.08
C GLY A 130 -5.33 22.23 -4.56
N LYS A 131 -4.53 21.38 -5.21
CA LYS A 131 -4.15 21.52 -6.63
C LYS A 131 -5.05 20.66 -7.53
N ASN A 132 -5.16 20.99 -8.82
CA ASN A 132 -5.80 20.16 -9.87
C ASN A 132 -5.01 18.87 -10.16
N TRP A 133 -4.65 18.12 -9.11
CA TRP A 133 -3.87 16.88 -9.20
C TRP A 133 -4.63 15.80 -9.98
N THR A 134 -5.96 15.85 -9.95
CA THR A 134 -6.85 14.95 -10.70
C THR A 134 -6.68 15.06 -12.22
N GLN A 135 -6.18 16.19 -12.72
CA GLN A 135 -5.91 16.43 -14.14
C GLN A 135 -4.47 16.10 -14.55
N GLN A 136 -3.60 15.77 -13.59
CA GLN A 136 -2.20 15.46 -13.85
C GLN A 136 -2.03 14.06 -14.45
N GLN A 137 -0.98 13.89 -15.25
CA GLN A 137 -0.57 12.59 -15.80
C GLN A 137 0.25 11.79 -14.79
N SER A 138 1.07 12.47 -13.99
CA SER A 138 1.92 11.88 -12.97
C SER A 138 1.75 12.58 -11.62
N LEU A 139 2.08 11.84 -10.56
CA LEU A 139 2.16 12.33 -9.19
C LEU A 139 3.54 11.99 -8.62
N THR A 140 4.02 12.82 -7.71
CA THR A 140 5.25 12.57 -6.94
C THR A 140 4.87 12.03 -5.57
N VAL A 141 5.24 10.78 -5.32
CA VAL A 141 5.12 10.14 -4.01
C VAL A 141 6.38 10.43 -3.22
N ASN A 142 6.21 10.97 -2.01
CA ASN A 142 7.31 11.19 -1.08
C ASN A 142 7.28 10.09 -0.02
N PHE A 143 8.38 9.35 0.07
CA PHE A 143 8.58 8.27 1.03
C PHE A 143 9.43 8.77 2.19
N THR A 144 8.78 8.91 3.34
CA THR A 144 9.39 9.39 4.60
C THR A 144 9.60 8.28 5.61
N GLU A 145 8.99 7.10 5.40
CA GLU A 145 9.04 5.95 6.30
C GLU A 145 9.78 4.78 5.64
N ASP A 146 10.66 4.14 6.40
CA ASP A 146 11.33 2.92 5.98
C ASP A 146 10.40 1.71 6.12
N LEU A 147 10.51 0.76 5.20
CA LEU A 147 9.74 -0.48 5.25
C LEU A 147 10.48 -1.51 6.11
N THR A 148 10.14 -1.58 7.39
CA THR A 148 10.70 -2.53 8.36
C THR A 148 9.76 -3.70 8.65
N THR A 149 10.26 -4.71 9.36
CA THR A 149 9.43 -5.85 9.79
C THR A 149 8.33 -5.42 10.77
N GLU A 150 8.62 -4.47 11.67
CA GLU A 150 7.62 -3.90 12.58
C GLU A 150 6.55 -3.13 11.81
N ARG A 151 6.94 -2.45 10.73
CA ARG A 151 6.02 -1.74 9.86
C ARG A 151 5.07 -2.69 9.14
N LEU A 152 5.60 -3.80 8.61
CA LEU A 152 4.82 -4.89 8.04
C LEU A 152 3.87 -5.51 9.08
N GLY A 153 4.32 -5.64 10.34
CA GLY A 153 3.48 -6.05 11.47
C GLY A 153 2.22 -5.20 11.63
N ARG A 154 2.39 -3.88 11.74
CA ARG A 154 1.24 -2.94 11.83
C ARG A 154 0.30 -3.06 10.64
N LEU A 155 0.86 -3.18 9.43
CA LEU A 155 0.08 -3.30 8.21
C LEU A 155 -0.76 -4.59 8.19
N ALA A 156 -0.17 -5.71 8.62
CA ALA A 156 -0.85 -7.00 8.71
C ALA A 156 -2.02 -6.96 9.71
N GLU A 157 -1.81 -6.37 10.89
CA GLU A 157 -2.85 -6.21 11.92
C GLU A 157 -4.02 -5.36 11.42
N LEU A 158 -3.73 -4.19 10.84
CA LEU A 158 -4.77 -3.29 10.32
C LEU A 158 -5.55 -3.93 9.18
N SER A 159 -4.85 -4.53 8.21
CA SER A 159 -5.48 -5.18 7.05
C SER A 159 -6.34 -6.36 7.48
N SER A 160 -5.90 -7.13 8.47
CA SER A 160 -6.64 -8.27 9.00
C SER A 160 -7.88 -7.82 9.75
N SER A 161 -7.77 -6.79 10.60
CA SER A 161 -8.91 -6.22 11.33
C SER A 161 -9.98 -5.70 10.38
N ALA A 162 -9.60 -4.84 9.42
CA ALA A 162 -10.52 -4.25 8.46
C ALA A 162 -11.20 -5.30 7.57
N THR A 163 -10.43 -6.24 7.02
CA THR A 163 -10.97 -7.30 6.14
C THR A 163 -11.91 -8.24 6.88
N ARG A 164 -11.57 -8.61 8.13
CA ARG A 164 -12.43 -9.47 8.96
C ARG A 164 -13.72 -8.74 9.33
N ALA A 165 -13.67 -7.46 9.66
CA ALA A 165 -14.85 -6.65 9.96
C ALA A 165 -15.83 -6.61 8.77
N ALA A 166 -15.32 -6.26 7.57
CA ALA A 166 -16.11 -6.22 6.35
C ALA A 166 -16.70 -7.61 5.99
N ARG A 167 -15.88 -8.67 6.08
CA ARG A 167 -16.33 -10.05 5.85
C ARG A 167 -17.43 -10.46 6.83
N ASN A 168 -17.23 -10.25 8.13
CA ASN A 168 -18.18 -10.65 9.16
C ASN A 168 -19.54 -9.98 8.96
N ARG A 169 -19.54 -8.68 8.62
CA ARG A 169 -20.75 -7.93 8.29
C ARG A 169 -21.48 -8.53 7.09
N ARG A 170 -20.75 -8.78 5.98
CA ARG A 170 -21.32 -9.41 4.79
C ARG A 170 -21.90 -10.79 5.10
N VAL A 171 -21.22 -11.59 5.92
CA VAL A 171 -21.69 -12.92 6.33
C VAL A 171 -22.95 -12.83 7.20
N GLU A 172 -23.01 -11.89 8.14
CA GLU A 172 -24.21 -11.67 8.98
C GLU A 172 -25.41 -11.29 8.12
N GLN A 173 -25.23 -10.34 7.20
CA GLN A 173 -26.27 -9.92 6.26
C GLN A 173 -26.74 -11.05 5.34
N SER A 174 -25.80 -11.87 4.86
CA SER A 174 -26.09 -12.99 3.94
C SER A 174 -26.82 -14.14 4.63
N ARG A 175 -26.65 -14.28 5.96
CA ARG A 175 -27.33 -15.30 6.77
C ARG A 175 -28.71 -14.87 7.27
N ALA A 176 -29.02 -13.59 7.18
CA ALA A 176 -30.26 -13.03 7.68
C ALA A 176 -31.45 -13.45 6.81
N ALA A 177 -32.59 -13.74 7.45
CA ALA A 177 -33.84 -13.80 6.71
C ALA A 177 -34.19 -12.39 6.18
N PRO A 178 -34.85 -12.25 5.02
CA PRO A 178 -35.19 -10.95 4.46
C PRO A 178 -35.93 -10.01 5.43
N GLY A 179 -36.78 -10.57 6.31
CA GLY A 179 -37.52 -9.81 7.32
C GLY A 179 -36.64 -9.21 8.43
N ASP A 180 -35.47 -9.79 8.68
CA ASP A 180 -34.55 -9.36 9.76
C ASP A 180 -33.57 -8.28 9.30
N LEU A 181 -33.47 -8.03 7.99
CA LEU A 181 -32.50 -7.09 7.40
C LEU A 181 -32.69 -5.66 7.91
N ILE A 182 -33.93 -5.22 8.10
CA ILE A 182 -34.22 -3.88 8.66
C ILE A 182 -33.70 -3.78 10.09
N GLY A 183 -33.89 -4.83 10.90
CA GLY A 183 -33.37 -4.89 12.27
C GLY A 183 -31.84 -4.86 12.31
N LEU A 184 -31.20 -5.55 11.37
CA LEU A 184 -29.75 -5.53 11.14
C LEU A 184 -29.23 -4.14 10.80
N LEU A 185 -29.85 -3.45 9.86
CA LEU A 185 -29.43 -2.11 9.45
C LEU A 185 -29.60 -1.09 10.58
N ARG A 186 -30.67 -1.21 11.40
CA ARG A 186 -30.89 -0.31 12.54
C ARG A 186 -29.85 -0.46 13.65
N ARG A 187 -29.30 -1.67 13.85
CA ARG A 187 -28.25 -1.93 14.84
C ARG A 187 -26.83 -1.79 14.28
N ALA A 188 -26.70 -1.62 12.97
CA ALA A 188 -25.39 -1.53 12.33
C ALA A 188 -24.70 -0.24 12.78
N VAL A 189 -23.48 -0.38 13.28
CA VAL A 189 -22.61 0.76 13.54
C VAL A 189 -21.96 1.17 12.21
N PRO A 190 -21.96 2.47 11.84
CA PRO A 190 -21.25 2.95 10.67
C PRO A 190 -19.78 2.54 10.72
N GLU A 191 -19.27 2.03 9.61
CA GLU A 191 -17.85 1.73 9.49
C GLU A 191 -17.08 3.03 9.31
N VAL A 192 -16.04 3.20 10.12
CA VAL A 192 -15.09 4.30 9.98
C VAL A 192 -13.78 3.71 9.51
N HIS A 193 -13.30 4.17 8.35
CA HIS A 193 -11.97 3.83 7.88
C HIS A 193 -10.93 4.46 8.81
N VAL A 194 -10.08 3.63 9.41
CA VAL A 194 -9.03 4.09 10.33
C VAL A 194 -7.74 4.30 9.54
N PRO A 195 -7.20 5.53 9.50
CA PRO A 195 -5.88 5.77 8.92
C PRO A 195 -4.83 4.93 9.61
N ASP A 196 -3.89 4.40 8.85
CA ASP A 196 -2.77 3.64 9.41
C ASP A 196 -1.75 4.53 10.16
N ASP A 197 -1.67 5.82 9.80
CA ASP A 197 -0.87 6.82 10.52
C ASP A 197 -1.45 7.03 11.94
N PRO A 198 -0.70 6.71 13.01
CA PRO A 198 -1.22 6.75 14.38
C PRO A 198 -1.69 8.14 14.82
N ASP A 199 -1.01 9.20 14.38
CA ASP A 199 -1.39 10.58 14.72
C ASP A 199 -2.71 10.95 14.06
N SER A 200 -2.88 10.62 12.77
CA SER A 200 -4.15 10.79 12.06
C SER A 200 -5.28 9.95 12.69
N ALA A 201 -5.01 8.69 13.05
CA ALA A 201 -5.97 7.82 13.72
C ALA A 201 -6.41 8.38 15.09
N ARG A 202 -5.45 8.89 15.86
CA ARG A 202 -5.68 9.54 17.14
C ARG A 202 -6.54 10.80 16.97
N GLN A 203 -6.21 11.67 16.03
CA GLN A 203 -7.00 12.88 15.76
C GLN A 203 -8.44 12.52 15.38
N LEU A 204 -8.63 11.51 14.53
CA LEU A 204 -9.95 11.01 14.16
C LEU A 204 -10.73 10.52 15.39
N LEU A 205 -10.10 9.72 16.24
CA LEU A 205 -10.70 9.22 17.48
C LEU A 205 -11.07 10.36 18.43
N GLU A 206 -10.19 11.33 18.61
CA GLU A 206 -10.44 12.52 19.44
C GLU A 206 -11.67 13.29 18.91
N HIS A 207 -11.81 13.49 17.60
CA HIS A 207 -12.99 14.15 17.02
C HIS A 207 -14.28 13.35 17.21
N LEU A 208 -14.23 12.03 17.08
CA LEU A 208 -15.40 11.16 17.31
C LEU A 208 -15.87 11.19 18.77
N LEU A 209 -14.92 11.20 19.73
CA LEU A 209 -15.20 11.26 21.17
C LEU A 209 -15.58 12.67 21.66
N MET A 210 -15.07 13.73 21.02
CA MET A 210 -15.41 15.11 21.36
C MET A 210 -16.72 15.57 20.70
N GLY A 211 -17.00 15.12 19.47
CA GLY A 211 -18.26 15.37 18.77
C GLY A 211 -19.48 14.75 19.48
N THR A 212 -19.28 13.69 20.25
CA THR A 212 -20.32 13.08 21.09
C THR A 212 -20.65 13.90 22.34
N LYS A 213 -19.76 14.77 22.84
CA LYS A 213 -20.02 15.63 24.00
C LYS A 213 -20.90 16.86 23.70
N VAL A 214 -20.99 17.29 22.44
CA VAL A 214 -21.79 18.47 22.06
C VAL A 214 -23.29 18.16 22.00
N SER A 215 -23.67 16.89 21.92
CA SER A 215 -25.06 16.45 21.83
C SER A 215 -25.77 16.25 23.19
N GLU A 216 -25.08 16.38 24.32
CA GLU A 216 -25.68 16.21 25.66
C GLU A 216 -26.28 17.51 26.26
N HIS A 217 -26.20 18.66 25.56
CA HIS A 217 -26.68 19.95 26.06
C HIS A 217 -27.94 20.51 25.37
N HIS A 218 -28.70 19.70 24.64
CA HIS A 218 -30.02 20.08 24.12
C HIS A 218 -31.07 19.03 24.49
N LEU A 219 -31.44 19.02 25.77
CA LEU A 219 -32.72 18.51 26.28
C LEU A 219 -33.23 19.47 27.36
#